data_AF-A0A0C1E6U1-F1
#
_entry.id   AF-A0A0C1E6U1-F1
#
_cell.length_a   1.000
_cell.length_b   1.000
_cell.length_c   1.000
_cell.angle_alpha   90.00
_cell.angle_beta   90.00
_cell.angle_gamma   90.00
#
_symmetry.space_group_name_H-M   'P 1'
#
loop_
_entity.id
_entity.type
_entity.pdbx_description
1 polymer ?
#
loop_
_entity_poly.entity_id
_entity_poly.type
_entity_poly.pdbx_seq_one_letter_code
_entity_poly.pdbx_strand_id
1 'polypeptide(L)'
;MFKMMFKGLSAGISCLGMAAVPASAQAPGSIVYTVVVPAGEFGSAAFLAELLGTLAAAKAFCRSTGDSALQVDCLSERLENAAAGIPQGTDYDEVRGVLKDTSDRLKRLARQNRDPDRRRVTVASTANPAERTTRPLTPVSAAAQAEVNLQAARILEDAATVLLRSSEQAQARQNQYAQIAAAIDSNKVLLRS
;
A
#
# COMPACT_ATOMS: atom_id res chain seq x y z
N MET A 1 56.43 -20.40 -30.39
CA MET A 1 57.30 -20.29 -29.20
C MET A 1 56.89 -21.41 -28.25
N PHE A 2 57.46 -22.61 -28.34
CA PHE A 2 58.70 -23.07 -27.66
C PHE A 2 58.70 -22.65 -26.18
N LYS A 3 58.22 -23.48 -25.23
CA LYS A 3 58.82 -24.70 -24.62
C LYS A 3 59.76 -24.34 -23.45
N MET A 4 59.40 -24.81 -22.25
CA MET A 4 60.20 -25.26 -21.08
C MET A 4 59.57 -24.76 -19.76
N MET A 5 59.05 -25.60 -18.87
CA MET A 5 59.66 -26.71 -18.12
C MET A 5 60.59 -26.19 -17.01
N PHE A 6 60.09 -26.12 -15.77
CA PHE A 6 60.92 -26.28 -14.58
C PHE A 6 60.20 -27.18 -13.58
N LYS A 7 60.91 -28.23 -13.20
CA LYS A 7 60.58 -29.30 -12.27
C LYS A 7 61.40 -28.99 -11.02
N GLY A 8 60.78 -28.93 -9.84
CA GLY A 8 61.47 -28.65 -8.59
C GLY A 8 60.67 -29.17 -7.40
N LEU A 9 61.32 -30.02 -6.62
CA LEU A 9 60.78 -31.00 -5.69
C LEU A 9 60.90 -30.51 -4.24
N SER A 10 59.95 -30.95 -3.40
CA SER A 10 60.16 -31.43 -2.02
C SER A 10 59.78 -30.57 -0.81
N ALA A 11 59.10 -31.29 0.10
CA ALA A 11 59.05 -31.23 1.56
C ALA A 11 58.12 -30.21 2.25
N GLY A 12 57.09 -30.77 2.91
CA GLY A 12 56.26 -30.09 3.90
C GLY A 12 55.09 -30.95 4.37
N ILE A 13 55.38 -32.00 5.13
CA ILE A 13 54.39 -32.80 5.87
C ILE A 13 53.89 -31.95 7.05
N SER A 14 52.57 -31.84 7.26
CA SER A 14 51.95 -31.95 8.59
C SER A 14 50.42 -32.01 8.48
N CYS A 15 49.87 -33.11 9.01
CA CYS A 15 48.46 -33.35 9.27
C CYS A 15 47.86 -32.26 10.16
N LEU A 16 46.56 -31.96 10.01
CA LEU A 16 45.60 -31.79 11.11
C LEU A 16 44.20 -31.45 10.58
N GLY A 17 43.21 -32.20 11.05
CA GLY A 17 41.83 -31.72 11.21
C GLY A 17 40.84 -32.08 10.11
N MET A 18 40.40 -33.35 10.06
CA MET A 18 39.02 -33.62 9.64
C MET A 18 38.09 -33.09 10.74
N ALA A 19 37.48 -31.94 10.50
CA ALA A 19 36.26 -31.53 11.18
C ALA A 19 35.21 -31.30 10.10
N ALA A 20 34.28 -32.25 9.99
CA ALA A 20 33.06 -32.09 9.22
C ALA A 20 32.24 -30.96 9.85
N VAL A 21 32.35 -29.75 9.28
CA VAL A 21 31.48 -28.64 9.62
C VAL A 21 30.15 -28.90 8.90
N PRO A 22 29.03 -29.09 9.61
CA PRO A 22 27.74 -29.12 8.94
C PRO A 22 27.52 -27.76 8.28
N ALA A 23 27.39 -27.77 6.96
CA ALA A 23 26.90 -26.63 6.21
C ALA A 23 25.44 -26.41 6.59
N SER A 24 25.21 -25.63 7.64
CA SER A 24 23.90 -25.06 7.92
C SER A 24 23.60 -24.05 6.80
N ALA A 25 22.71 -24.46 5.91
CA ALA A 25 22.07 -23.59 4.93
C ALA A 25 21.38 -22.46 5.69
N GLN A 26 22.01 -21.29 5.75
CA GLN A 26 21.38 -20.07 6.23
C GLN A 26 20.41 -19.63 5.14
N ALA A 27 19.14 -20.04 5.28
CA ALA A 27 18.06 -19.37 4.57
C ALA A 27 18.15 -17.88 4.90
N PRO A 28 18.10 -16.97 3.92
CA PRO A 28 18.11 -15.54 4.20
C PRO A 28 16.86 -15.23 5.04
N GLY A 29 17.08 -15.00 6.33
CA GLY A 29 16.05 -14.60 7.26
C GLY A 29 15.42 -13.32 6.72
N SER A 30 14.10 -13.33 6.58
CA SER A 30 13.30 -12.14 6.28
C SER A 30 13.64 -11.05 7.30
N ILE A 31 14.36 -10.01 6.87
CA ILE A 31 14.60 -8.85 7.71
C ILE A 31 13.27 -8.11 7.83
N VAL A 32 12.62 -8.25 8.98
CA VAL A 32 11.46 -7.44 9.35
C VAL A 32 11.99 -6.08 9.80
N TYR A 33 11.89 -5.08 8.94
CA TYR A 33 12.18 -3.70 9.30
C TYR A 33 10.99 -3.13 10.06
N THR A 34 11.07 -3.13 11.40
CA THR A 34 10.11 -2.39 12.23
C THR A 34 10.56 -0.94 12.27
N VAL A 35 9.87 -0.07 11.54
CA VAL A 35 10.08 1.39 11.62
C VAL A 35 9.45 1.88 12.92
N VAL A 36 10.28 2.08 13.95
CA VAL A 36 9.87 2.71 15.21
C VAL A 36 9.88 4.23 15.00
N VAL A 37 8.71 4.80 14.71
CA VAL A 37 8.55 6.25 14.63
C VAL A 37 8.45 6.79 16.07
N PRO A 38 9.35 7.69 16.53
CA PRO A 38 9.32 8.21 17.88
C PRO A 38 8.02 8.99 18.14
N ALA A 39 7.46 8.83 19.35
CA ALA A 39 6.31 9.59 19.81
C ALA A 39 6.66 11.09 19.82
N GLY A 40 6.20 11.81 18.80
CA GLY A 40 6.59 13.20 18.52
C GLY A 40 6.71 13.51 17.02
N GLU A 41 6.83 12.49 16.16
CA GLU A 41 6.87 12.67 14.70
C GLU A 41 5.52 12.44 13.98
N PHE A 42 4.45 12.13 14.70
CA PHE A 42 3.09 12.06 14.12
C PHE A 42 2.57 13.48 13.89
N GLY A 43 2.99 14.06 12.76
CA GLY A 43 2.94 15.47 12.43
C GLY A 43 4.08 15.89 11.50
N SER A 44 5.09 15.03 11.35
CA SER A 44 6.31 15.29 10.58
C SER A 44 6.08 15.20 9.06
N ALA A 45 7.01 15.79 8.32
CA ALA A 45 7.07 15.64 6.87
C ALA A 45 7.28 14.18 6.42
N ALA A 46 7.94 13.35 7.25
CA ALA A 46 8.17 11.94 6.94
C ALA A 46 6.88 11.12 6.99
N PHE A 47 6.05 11.32 8.03
CA PHE A 47 4.75 10.66 8.10
C PHE A 47 3.83 11.11 6.96
N LEU A 48 3.82 12.41 6.65
CA LEU A 48 3.07 12.92 5.50
C LEU A 48 3.54 12.24 4.19
N ALA A 49 4.84 12.16 3.94
CA ALA A 49 5.39 11.50 2.76
C ALA A 49 4.99 10.03 2.68
N GLU A 50 5.04 9.31 3.80
CA GLU A 50 4.60 7.91 3.90
C GLU A 50 3.11 7.76 3.57
N LEU A 51 2.26 8.62 4.13
CA LEU A 51 0.82 8.60 3.87
C LEU A 51 0.51 8.91 2.39
N LEU A 52 1.16 9.92 1.80
CA LEU A 52 1.02 10.24 0.38
C LEU A 52 1.48 9.09 -0.51
N GLY A 53 2.60 8.45 -0.15
CA GLY A 53 3.11 7.25 -0.81
C GLY A 53 2.11 6.09 -0.75
N THR A 54 1.51 5.87 0.42
CA THR A 54 0.46 4.85 0.62
C THR A 54 -0.77 5.11 -0.26
N LEU A 55 -1.24 6.35 -0.35
CA LEU A 55 -2.39 6.72 -1.19
C LEU A 55 -2.07 6.57 -2.69
N ALA A 56 -0.86 6.90 -3.12
CA ALA A 56 -0.42 6.70 -4.50
C ALA A 56 -0.29 5.20 -4.84
N ALA A 57 0.29 4.41 -3.93
CA ALA A 57 0.41 2.96 -4.08
C ALA A 57 -0.97 2.29 -4.14
N ALA A 58 -1.93 2.72 -3.33
CA ALA A 58 -3.32 2.26 -3.38
C ALA A 58 -3.92 2.38 -4.79
N LYS A 59 -3.77 3.55 -5.42
CA LYS A 59 -4.23 3.80 -6.79
C LYS A 59 -3.58 2.86 -7.79
N ALA A 60 -2.26 2.69 -7.69
CA ALA A 60 -1.48 1.85 -8.60
C ALA A 60 -1.88 0.37 -8.45
N PHE A 61 -1.99 -0.12 -7.22
CA PHE A 61 -2.45 -1.46 -6.91
C PHE A 61 -3.85 -1.72 -7.48
N CYS A 62 -4.82 -0.83 -7.23
CA CYS A 62 -6.17 -1.01 -7.72
C CYS A 62 -6.29 -0.96 -9.24
N ARG A 63 -5.45 -0.16 -9.91
CA ARG A 63 -5.34 -0.19 -11.38
C ARG A 63 -4.77 -1.50 -11.89
N SER A 64 -3.75 -2.04 -11.21
CA SER A 64 -3.06 -3.26 -11.64
C SER A 64 -3.95 -4.51 -11.63
N THR A 65 -5.11 -4.45 -10.95
CA THR A 65 -6.11 -5.52 -10.99
C THR A 65 -6.68 -5.79 -12.39
N GLY A 66 -6.65 -4.79 -13.28
CA GLY A 66 -7.16 -4.91 -14.65
C GLY A 66 -8.67 -5.10 -14.77
N ASP A 67 -9.41 -5.00 -13.66
CA ASP A 67 -10.86 -5.27 -13.60
C ASP A 67 -11.60 -4.07 -13.02
N SER A 68 -12.27 -3.32 -13.89
CA SER A 68 -13.04 -2.12 -13.51
C SER A 68 -14.10 -2.41 -12.45
N ALA A 69 -14.67 -3.62 -12.45
CA ALA A 69 -15.69 -4.01 -11.47
C ALA A 69 -15.15 -4.02 -10.03
N LEU A 70 -13.84 -4.20 -9.84
CA LEU A 70 -13.21 -4.30 -8.53
C LEU A 70 -12.67 -2.97 -8.02
N GLN A 71 -12.49 -1.96 -8.88
CA GLN A 71 -11.74 -0.74 -8.55
C GLN A 71 -12.32 0.02 -7.35
N VAL A 72 -13.65 0.11 -7.24
CA VAL A 72 -14.32 0.86 -6.17
C VAL A 72 -14.14 0.19 -4.81
N ASP A 73 -14.38 -1.13 -4.72
CA ASP A 73 -14.18 -1.86 -3.47
C ASP A 73 -12.69 -2.06 -3.15
N CYS A 74 -11.82 -2.11 -4.17
CA CYS A 74 -10.38 -2.08 -4.00
C CYS A 74 -9.94 -0.78 -3.33
N LEU A 75 -10.38 0.38 -3.84
CA LEU A 75 -10.02 1.66 -3.27
C LEU A 75 -10.55 1.80 -1.84
N SER A 76 -11.78 1.33 -1.58
CA SER A 76 -12.31 1.21 -0.22
C SER A 76 -11.34 0.46 0.70
N GLU A 77 -10.92 -0.74 0.31
CA GLU A 77 -10.05 -1.58 1.13
C GLU A 77 -8.66 -0.97 1.33
N ARG A 78 -8.08 -0.32 0.31
CA ARG A 78 -6.79 0.37 0.44
C ARG A 78 -6.88 1.58 1.37
N LEU A 79 -7.95 2.37 1.29
CA LEU A 79 -8.18 3.51 2.20
C LEU A 79 -8.46 3.04 3.64
N GLU A 80 -9.18 1.93 3.80
CA GLU A 80 -9.41 1.28 5.10
C GLU A 80 -8.07 0.91 5.76
N ASN A 81 -7.14 0.32 5.00
CA ASN A 81 -5.80 0.00 5.48
C ASN A 81 -4.95 1.25 5.76
N ALA A 82 -5.01 2.27 4.89
CA ALA A 82 -4.30 3.53 5.10
C ALA A 82 -4.75 4.21 6.40
N ALA A 83 -6.07 4.25 6.66
CA ALA A 83 -6.62 4.78 7.90
C ALA A 83 -6.18 3.96 9.12
N ALA A 84 -6.17 2.63 9.02
CA ALA A 84 -5.72 1.75 10.09
C ALA A 84 -4.23 1.91 10.45
N GLY A 85 -3.41 2.36 9.49
CA GLY A 85 -2.00 2.69 9.70
C GLY A 85 -1.75 4.01 10.45
N ILE A 86 -2.78 4.86 10.62
CA ILE A 86 -2.67 6.14 11.35
C ILE A 86 -2.94 5.91 12.84
N PRO A 87 -1.97 6.15 13.75
CA PRO A 87 -2.17 5.89 15.18
C PRO A 87 -3.24 6.79 15.80
N GLN A 88 -3.94 6.25 16.80
CA GLN A 88 -4.96 6.93 17.59
C GLN A 88 -4.36 7.94 18.56
N GLY A 89 -5.12 8.99 18.88
CA GLY A 89 -4.69 10.06 19.79
C GLY A 89 -3.59 10.93 19.18
N THR A 90 -3.48 10.98 17.85
CA THR A 90 -2.50 11.81 17.16
C THR A 90 -3.15 13.02 16.51
N ASP A 91 -2.31 13.96 16.09
CA ASP A 91 -2.71 15.10 15.28
C ASP A 91 -3.40 14.71 13.96
N TYR A 92 -3.24 13.47 13.50
CA TYR A 92 -3.86 12.94 12.29
C TYR A 92 -5.19 12.19 12.54
N ASP A 93 -5.75 12.29 13.74
CA ASP A 93 -7.02 11.62 14.08
C ASP A 93 -8.18 12.03 13.15
N GLU A 94 -8.23 13.30 12.74
CA GLU A 94 -9.22 13.78 11.77
C GLU A 94 -8.99 13.17 10.39
N VAL A 95 -7.75 13.13 9.90
CA VAL A 95 -7.39 12.48 8.64
C VAL A 95 -7.77 11.00 8.67
N ARG A 96 -7.46 10.30 9.76
CA ARG A 96 -7.89 8.91 9.96
C ARG A 96 -9.41 8.78 9.85
N GLY A 97 -10.14 9.67 10.53
CA GLY A 97 -11.60 9.71 10.50
C GLY A 97 -12.14 9.86 9.08
N VAL A 98 -11.61 10.82 8.30
CA VAL A 98 -12.02 11.06 6.92
C VAL A 98 -11.71 9.87 6.02
N LEU A 99 -10.50 9.30 6.09
CA LEU A 99 -10.13 8.13 5.30
C LEU A 99 -11.02 6.93 5.63
N LYS A 100 -11.29 6.72 6.92
CA LYS A 100 -12.18 5.64 7.37
C LYS A 100 -13.61 5.83 6.86
N ASP A 101 -14.22 7.00 7.05
CA ASP A 101 -15.58 7.25 6.54
C ASP A 101 -15.65 7.06 5.01
N THR A 102 -14.66 7.60 4.29
CA THR A 102 -14.55 7.46 2.83
C THR A 102 -14.50 5.98 2.43
N SER A 103 -13.63 5.19 3.08
CA SER A 103 -13.54 3.75 2.83
C SER A 103 -14.86 3.03 3.08
N ASP A 104 -15.57 3.37 4.16
CA ASP A 104 -16.84 2.76 4.54
C ASP A 104 -17.96 3.13 3.56
N ARG A 105 -17.99 4.38 3.07
CA ARG A 105 -18.91 4.84 2.02
C ARG A 105 -18.70 4.10 0.70
N LEU A 106 -17.45 3.98 0.24
CA LEU A 106 -17.11 3.23 -0.98
C LEU A 106 -17.44 1.73 -0.85
N LYS A 107 -17.19 1.13 0.31
CA LYS A 107 -17.53 -0.27 0.62
C LYS A 107 -19.01 -0.53 0.48
N ARG A 108 -19.83 0.36 1.06
CA ARG A 108 -21.29 0.27 0.98
C ARG A 108 -21.76 0.41 -0.46
N LEU A 109 -21.23 1.40 -1.19
CA LEU A 109 -21.57 1.64 -2.59
C LEU A 109 -21.29 0.41 -3.47
N ALA A 110 -20.12 -0.20 -3.35
CA ALA A 110 -19.78 -1.41 -4.10
C ALA A 110 -20.68 -2.60 -3.73
N ARG A 111 -21.02 -2.76 -2.45
CA ARG A 111 -21.90 -3.85 -1.98
C ARG A 111 -23.34 -3.71 -2.47
N GLN A 112 -23.86 -2.48 -2.51
CA GLN A 112 -25.21 -2.20 -2.99
C GLN A 112 -25.36 -2.46 -4.50
N ASN A 113 -24.27 -2.36 -5.25
CA ASN A 113 -24.23 -2.54 -6.70
C ASN A 113 -23.48 -3.81 -7.11
N ARG A 114 -23.44 -4.80 -6.21
CA ARG A 114 -22.73 -6.06 -6.43
C ARG A 114 -23.23 -6.78 -7.68
N ASP A 115 -22.31 -7.33 -8.44
CA ASP A 115 -22.59 -8.31 -9.49
C ASP A 115 -23.00 -9.67 -8.87
N PRO A 116 -24.25 -10.13 -9.09
CA PRO A 116 -24.75 -11.38 -8.51
C PRO A 116 -24.07 -12.62 -9.11
N ASP A 117 -23.63 -12.55 -10.36
CA ASP A 117 -23.05 -13.66 -11.10
C ASP A 117 -21.56 -13.83 -10.80
N ARG A 118 -20.95 -12.81 -10.18
CA ARG A 118 -19.55 -12.82 -9.79
C ARG A 118 -19.37 -13.04 -8.29
N ARG A 119 -18.38 -13.89 -7.96
CA ARG A 119 -17.95 -14.14 -6.59
C ARG A 119 -17.02 -13.02 -6.13
N ARG A 120 -16.94 -12.82 -4.81
CA ARG A 120 -15.93 -11.95 -4.20
C ARG A 120 -14.54 -12.59 -4.36
N VAL A 121 -13.52 -11.78 -4.63
CA VAL A 121 -12.16 -12.26 -4.93
C VAL A 121 -11.11 -11.52 -4.11
N THR A 122 -10.10 -12.25 -3.65
CA THR A 122 -8.89 -11.64 -3.08
C THR A 122 -7.92 -11.35 -4.21
N VAL A 123 -7.37 -10.14 -4.25
CA VAL A 123 -6.42 -9.73 -5.29
C VAL A 123 -5.03 -9.61 -4.67
N ALA A 124 -4.02 -10.10 -5.38
CA ALA A 124 -2.62 -9.96 -5.00
C ALA A 124 -1.87 -9.14 -6.07
N SER A 125 -0.86 -8.40 -5.64
CA SER A 125 0.02 -7.65 -6.54
C SER A 125 0.82 -8.64 -7.40
N THR A 126 0.91 -8.34 -8.70
CA THR A 126 1.74 -9.12 -9.63
C THR A 126 3.23 -8.91 -9.38
N ALA A 127 3.62 -7.76 -8.82
CA ALA A 127 5.00 -7.45 -8.48
C ALA A 127 5.42 -8.06 -7.14
N ASN A 128 4.49 -8.20 -6.18
CA ASN A 128 4.75 -8.78 -4.88
C ASN A 128 3.54 -9.58 -4.36
N PRO A 129 3.53 -10.93 -4.46
CA PRO A 129 2.42 -11.76 -4.01
C PRO A 129 2.13 -11.72 -2.49
N ALA A 130 3.05 -11.20 -1.68
CA ALA A 130 2.80 -10.93 -0.26
C ALA A 130 1.86 -9.73 -0.08
N GLU A 131 1.89 -8.77 -1.00
CA GLU A 131 0.95 -7.65 -1.03
C GLU A 131 -0.37 -8.12 -1.65
N ARG A 132 -1.40 -8.21 -0.81
CA ARG A 132 -2.74 -8.64 -1.22
C ARG A 132 -3.83 -7.85 -0.50
N THR A 133 -5.06 -7.99 -0.96
CA THR A 133 -6.22 -7.45 -0.24
C THR A 133 -6.41 -8.18 1.08
N THR A 134 -6.62 -7.44 2.16
CA THR A 134 -6.85 -7.99 3.51
C THR A 134 -8.22 -8.64 3.62
N ARG A 135 -9.14 -8.27 2.71
CA ARG A 135 -10.46 -8.87 2.54
C ARG A 135 -10.76 -9.16 1.06
N PRO A 136 -11.67 -10.10 0.76
CA PRO A 136 -12.20 -10.26 -0.59
C PRO A 136 -12.92 -9.00 -1.06
N LEU A 137 -12.69 -8.62 -2.31
CA LEU A 137 -13.32 -7.50 -2.99
C LEU A 137 -14.66 -7.90 -3.61
N THR A 138 -15.56 -6.94 -3.69
CA THR A 138 -16.92 -7.08 -4.21
C THR A 138 -16.98 -6.50 -5.62
N PRO A 139 -17.18 -7.32 -6.66
CA PRO A 139 -17.33 -6.82 -8.02
C PRO A 139 -18.64 -6.06 -8.18
N VAL A 140 -18.57 -4.91 -8.84
CA VAL A 140 -19.71 -4.08 -9.25
C VAL A 140 -20.26 -4.58 -10.59
N SER A 141 -21.58 -4.69 -10.70
CA SER A 141 -22.24 -5.15 -11.92
C SER A 141 -21.97 -4.21 -13.09
N ALA A 142 -21.77 -4.76 -14.29
CA ALA A 142 -21.45 -3.97 -15.48
C ALA A 142 -22.51 -2.87 -15.76
N ALA A 143 -23.79 -3.16 -15.52
CA ALA A 143 -24.89 -2.22 -15.70
C ALA A 143 -24.82 -1.01 -14.76
N ALA A 144 -24.21 -1.15 -13.57
CA ALA A 144 -24.13 -0.09 -12.58
C ALA A 144 -22.76 0.65 -12.59
N GLN A 145 -21.74 0.11 -13.27
CA GLN A 145 -20.35 0.60 -13.17
C GLN A 145 -20.20 2.10 -13.41
N ALA A 146 -20.80 2.65 -14.48
CA ALA A 146 -20.66 4.06 -14.83
C ALA A 146 -21.21 4.98 -13.71
N GLU A 147 -22.41 4.70 -13.22
CA GLU A 147 -23.04 5.46 -12.15
C GLU A 147 -22.29 5.30 -10.83
N VAL A 148 -21.87 4.08 -10.50
CA VAL A 148 -21.08 3.80 -9.30
C VAL A 148 -19.75 4.53 -9.33
N ASN A 149 -19.07 4.62 -10.47
CA ASN A 149 -17.82 5.37 -10.60
C ASN A 149 -18.01 6.87 -10.39
N LEU A 150 -19.12 7.44 -10.88
CA LEU A 150 -19.48 8.84 -10.63
C LEU A 150 -19.75 9.10 -9.15
N GLN A 151 -20.51 8.23 -8.49
CA GLN A 151 -20.79 8.34 -7.05
C GLN A 151 -19.51 8.16 -6.22
N ALA A 152 -18.65 7.21 -6.57
CA ALA A 152 -17.36 7.01 -5.93
C ALA A 152 -16.45 8.23 -6.09
N ALA A 153 -16.43 8.87 -7.26
CA ALA A 153 -15.69 10.11 -7.48
C ALA A 153 -16.20 11.26 -6.59
N ARG A 154 -17.52 11.38 -6.41
CA ARG A 154 -18.12 12.36 -5.49
C ARG A 154 -17.75 12.08 -4.03
N ILE A 155 -17.74 10.83 -3.60
CA ILE A 155 -17.31 10.43 -2.24
C ILE A 155 -15.86 10.89 -1.97
N LEU A 156 -14.95 10.71 -2.95
CA LEU A 156 -13.57 11.16 -2.83
C LEU A 156 -13.45 12.69 -2.80
N GLU A 157 -14.27 13.40 -3.59
CA GLU A 157 -14.30 14.86 -3.64
C GLU A 157 -14.83 15.48 -2.34
N ASP A 158 -15.89 14.89 -1.75
CA ASP A 158 -16.38 15.28 -0.43
C ASP A 158 -15.28 15.15 0.63
N ALA A 159 -14.56 14.03 0.61
CA ALA A 159 -13.47 13.77 1.54
C ALA A 159 -12.33 14.81 1.41
N ALA A 160 -11.92 15.11 0.18
CA ALA A 160 -10.94 16.17 -0.08
C ALA A 160 -11.44 17.52 0.44
N THR A 161 -12.71 17.84 0.22
CA THR A 161 -13.32 19.09 0.69
C THR A 161 -13.35 19.20 2.22
N VAL A 162 -13.65 18.11 2.92
CA VAL A 162 -13.59 18.07 4.39
C VAL A 162 -12.18 18.36 4.88
N LEU A 163 -11.16 17.71 4.30
CA LEU A 163 -9.76 17.95 4.68
C LEU A 163 -9.32 19.39 4.39
N LEU A 164 -9.76 19.99 3.28
CA LEU A 164 -9.45 21.39 2.97
C LEU A 164 -10.09 22.34 3.99
N ARG A 165 -11.35 22.12 4.38
CA ARG A 165 -12.00 22.91 5.46
C ARG A 165 -11.31 22.72 6.81
N SER A 166 -10.79 21.53 7.08
CA SER A 166 -10.00 21.23 8.29
C SER A 166 -8.65 21.98 8.26
N SER A 167 -8.05 22.08 7.07
CA SER A 167 -6.79 22.80 6.84
C SER A 167 -6.88 24.29 7.19
N GLU A 168 -8.01 24.92 6.92
CA GLU A 168 -8.27 26.34 7.22
C GLU A 168 -8.34 26.60 8.73
N GLN A 169 -8.82 25.61 9.50
CA GLN A 169 -8.93 25.67 10.96
C GLN A 169 -7.60 25.33 11.66
N ALA A 170 -6.76 24.50 11.02
CA ALA A 170 -5.48 24.05 11.54
C ALA A 170 -4.29 24.79 10.90
N GLN A 171 -4.14 26.10 11.18
CA GLN A 171 -3.13 26.99 10.57
C GLN A 171 -1.71 26.42 10.52
N ALA A 172 -1.25 25.74 11.58
CA ALA A 172 0.10 25.14 11.61
C ALA A 172 0.29 23.94 10.65
N ARG A 173 -0.81 23.32 10.19
CA ARG A 173 -0.81 22.07 9.41
C ARG A 173 -1.56 22.17 8.09
N GLN A 174 -1.98 23.37 7.70
CA GLN A 174 -2.75 23.64 6.48
C GLN A 174 -2.16 22.95 5.24
N ASN A 175 -0.85 23.06 5.04
CA ASN A 175 -0.15 22.46 3.90
C ASN A 175 -0.22 20.92 3.88
N GLN A 176 -0.27 20.27 5.05
CA GLN A 176 -0.31 18.81 5.15
C GLN A 176 -1.69 18.29 4.75
N TYR A 177 -2.74 18.90 5.28
CA TYR A 177 -4.13 18.60 4.92
C TYR A 177 -4.40 18.82 3.43
N ALA A 178 -3.89 19.93 2.87
CA ALA A 178 -4.05 20.23 1.44
C ALA A 178 -3.38 19.17 0.55
N GLN A 179 -2.19 18.69 0.92
CA GLN A 179 -1.51 17.63 0.17
C GLN A 179 -2.25 16.30 0.24
N ILE A 180 -2.79 15.95 1.41
CA ILE A 180 -3.57 14.71 1.57
C ILE A 180 -4.88 14.82 0.78
N ALA A 181 -5.56 15.97 0.82
CA ALA A 181 -6.75 16.23 0.02
C ALA A 181 -6.48 16.04 -1.48
N ALA A 182 -5.37 16.61 -1.99
CA ALA A 182 -4.97 16.45 -3.38
C ALA A 182 -4.66 14.97 -3.74
N ALA A 183 -4.02 14.22 -2.83
CA ALA A 183 -3.76 12.80 -3.05
C ALA A 183 -5.05 11.98 -3.12
N ILE A 184 -6.01 12.23 -2.24
CA ILE A 184 -7.35 11.60 -2.30
C ILE A 184 -8.03 11.95 -3.63
N ASP A 185 -8.05 13.22 -4.01
CA ASP A 185 -8.70 13.67 -5.25
C ASP A 185 -8.08 13.03 -6.50
N SER A 186 -6.77 12.79 -6.48
CA SER A 186 -6.06 12.13 -7.57
C SER A 186 -6.55 10.70 -7.85
N ASN A 187 -7.17 10.04 -6.85
CA ASN A 187 -7.73 8.70 -7.02
C ASN A 187 -8.96 8.69 -7.95
N LYS A 188 -9.64 9.83 -8.14
CA LYS A 188 -10.76 9.95 -9.10
C LYS A 188 -10.38 9.58 -10.53
N VAL A 189 -9.10 9.74 -10.89
CA VAL A 189 -8.59 9.33 -12.22
C VAL A 189 -8.74 7.84 -12.45
N LEU A 190 -8.59 7.00 -11.41
CA LEU A 190 -8.79 5.56 -11.54
C LEU A 190 -10.21 5.23 -12.01
N LEU A 191 -11.20 5.99 -11.54
CA LEU A 191 -12.63 5.74 -11.76
C LEU A 191 -13.14 6.26 -13.12
N ARG A 192 -12.31 7.03 -13.82
CA ARG A 192 -12.64 7.65 -15.12
C ARG A 192 -12.02 6.91 -16.32
N SER A 193 -11.17 5.92 -16.06
CA SER A 193 -10.44 5.12 -17.05
C SER A 193 -11.00 3.73 -17.16
#